data_AF-A0A327Z4I2-F1
#
_entry.id   AF-A0A327Z4I2-F1
#
_cell.length_a   1.000
_cell.length_b   1.000
_cell.length_c   1.000
_cell.angle_alpha   90.00
_cell.angle_beta   90.00
_cell.angle_gamma   90.00
#
_symmetry.space_group_name_H-M   'P 1'
#
loop_
_entity.id
_entity.type
_entity.pdbx_description
1 polymer ?
#
loop_
_entity_poly.entity_id
_entity_poly.type
_entity_poly.pdbx_seq_one_letter_code
_entity_poly.pdbx_strand_id
1 'polypeptide(L)'
;MVDLRGISEDVPFDWDAATRLAAQLRDGADDCEGVIPRRTAAATVATDEWRGVYARQFATRMGICVTDAQRLATAMRQAASQVDELARLAREEQARREKAREWQRQQDEESVLNKIGDFLFGEDDLPPVPDPITPPVYTAPPPAVAARE
;
A
#
# COMPACT_ATOMS: atom_id res chain seq x y z
N MET A 1 -13.68 28.89 1.21
CA MET A 1 -14.69 27.84 1.52
C MET A 1 -13.91 26.55 1.63
N VAL A 2 -13.68 26.07 2.86
CA VAL A 2 -13.05 24.76 3.08
C VAL A 2 -13.93 23.73 2.38
N ASP A 3 -13.35 22.95 1.48
CA ASP A 3 -14.10 21.89 0.79
C ASP A 3 -14.40 20.79 1.80
N LEU A 4 -15.61 20.82 2.39
CA LEU A 4 -16.08 19.84 3.35
C LEU A 4 -16.54 18.52 2.68
N ARG A 5 -16.36 18.39 1.36
CA ARG A 5 -16.67 17.15 0.63
C ARG A 5 -15.89 15.99 1.24
N GLY A 6 -16.62 15.02 1.81
CA GLY A 6 -16.08 13.82 2.42
C GLY A 6 -16.10 13.77 3.95
N ILE A 7 -16.45 14.85 4.67
CA ILE A 7 -16.48 14.82 6.15
C ILE A 7 -17.70 14.08 6.70
N SER A 8 -18.83 14.14 5.99
CA SER A 8 -20.08 13.49 6.40
C SER A 8 -20.06 11.96 6.29
N GLU A 9 -19.13 11.42 5.50
CA GLU A 9 -19.02 10.00 5.21
C GLU A 9 -17.67 9.46 5.69
N ASP A 10 -17.61 8.16 5.97
CA ASP A 10 -16.36 7.49 6.27
C ASP A 10 -15.48 7.40 5.01
N VAL A 11 -14.17 7.25 5.22
CA VAL A 11 -13.25 7.03 4.12
C VAL A 11 -13.66 5.74 3.40
N PRO A 12 -13.93 5.76 2.09
CA PRO A 12 -14.33 4.56 1.35
C PRO A 12 -13.11 3.65 1.12
N PHE A 13 -12.67 2.98 2.18
CA PHE A 13 -11.50 2.12 2.20
C PHE A 13 -11.82 0.79 2.90
N ASP A 14 -11.42 -0.32 2.30
CA ASP A 14 -11.58 -1.65 2.89
C ASP A 14 -10.26 -2.10 3.54
N TRP A 15 -10.14 -1.86 4.85
CA TRP A 15 -8.95 -2.21 5.62
C TRP A 15 -8.72 -3.71 5.72
N ASP A 16 -9.77 -4.52 5.69
CA ASP A 16 -9.66 -5.98 5.76
C ASP A 16 -9.17 -6.54 4.41
N ALA A 17 -9.68 -6.01 3.30
CA ALA A 17 -9.16 -6.34 1.97
C ALA A 17 -7.71 -5.89 1.79
N ALA A 18 -7.34 -4.68 2.26
CA ALA A 18 -5.96 -4.21 2.21
C ALA A 18 -5.02 -5.13 3.00
N THR A 19 -5.42 -5.52 4.21
CA THR A 19 -4.67 -6.45 5.06
C THR A 19 -4.47 -7.80 4.39
N ARG A 20 -5.54 -8.37 3.80
CA ARG A 20 -5.47 -9.64 3.06
C ARG A 20 -4.58 -9.54 1.83
N LEU A 21 -4.69 -8.46 1.07
CA LEU A 21 -3.87 -8.24 -0.12
C LEU A 21 -2.38 -8.15 0.24
N ALA A 22 -2.04 -7.38 1.28
CA ALA A 22 -0.65 -7.26 1.74
C ALA A 22 -0.10 -8.60 2.23
N ALA A 23 -0.91 -9.44 2.89
CA ALA A 23 -0.53 -10.80 3.27
C ALA A 23 -0.28 -11.69 2.04
N GLN A 24 -1.21 -11.72 1.08
CA GLN A 24 -1.07 -12.51 -0.15
C GLN A 24 0.17 -12.13 -0.97
N LEU A 25 0.51 -10.84 -1.01
CA LEU A 25 1.74 -10.36 -1.67
C LEU A 25 3.00 -10.88 -0.97
N ARG A 26 3.01 -10.92 0.37
CA ARG A 26 4.14 -11.50 1.12
C ARG A 26 4.24 -13.00 0.91
N ASP A 27 3.12 -13.72 0.95
CA ASP A 27 3.07 -15.16 0.71
C ASP A 27 3.58 -15.49 -0.71
N GLY A 28 3.15 -14.73 -1.72
CA GLY A 28 3.65 -14.89 -3.09
C GLY A 28 5.15 -14.59 -3.24
N ALA A 29 5.68 -13.64 -2.46
CA ALA A 29 7.11 -13.38 -2.43
C ALA A 29 7.89 -14.55 -1.81
N ASP A 30 7.37 -15.12 -0.73
CA ASP A 30 7.96 -16.29 -0.07
C ASP A 30 7.94 -17.52 -1.00
N ASP A 31 6.86 -17.72 -1.77
CA ASP A 31 6.78 -18.76 -2.80
C ASP A 31 7.86 -18.60 -3.89
N CYS A 32 8.08 -17.36 -4.35
CA CYS A 32 9.13 -17.05 -5.33
C CYS A 32 10.52 -17.33 -4.76
N GLU A 33 10.78 -16.91 -3.52
CA GLU A 33 12.07 -17.17 -2.86
C GLU A 33 12.27 -18.67 -2.59
N GLY A 34 11.18 -19.40 -2.27
CA GLY A 34 11.19 -20.83 -2.00
C GLY A 34 11.65 -21.69 -3.17
N VAL A 35 11.51 -21.24 -4.42
CA VAL A 35 12.01 -21.98 -5.59
C VAL A 35 13.50 -21.79 -5.86
N ILE A 36 14.13 -20.75 -5.28
CA ILE A 36 15.53 -20.39 -5.57
C ILE A 36 16.50 -21.53 -5.23
N PRO A 37 16.48 -22.13 -4.01
CA PRO A 37 17.46 -23.16 -3.66
C PRO A 37 17.40 -24.37 -4.59
N ARG A 38 16.19 -24.79 -4.99
CA ARG A 38 15.99 -25.94 -5.89
C ARG A 38 16.55 -25.66 -7.28
N ARG A 39 16.34 -24.45 -7.81
CA ARG A 39 16.85 -24.05 -9.13
C ARG A 39 18.37 -23.91 -9.13
N THR A 40 18.94 -23.33 -8.08
CA THR A 40 20.39 -23.23 -7.91
C THR A 40 21.03 -24.61 -7.83
N ALA A 41 20.48 -25.52 -7.00
CA ALA A 41 20.99 -26.89 -6.89
C ALA A 41 20.91 -27.65 -8.22
N ALA A 42 19.80 -27.51 -8.95
CA ALA A 42 19.66 -28.13 -10.28
C ALA A 42 20.71 -27.61 -11.27
N ALA A 43 21.01 -26.31 -11.24
CA ALA A 43 22.05 -25.72 -12.09
C ALA A 43 23.44 -26.31 -11.76
N THR A 44 23.77 -26.43 -10.47
CA THR A 44 25.03 -27.04 -10.01
C THR A 44 25.16 -28.49 -10.48
N VAL A 45 24.13 -29.32 -10.26
CA VAL A 45 24.14 -30.72 -10.71
C VAL A 45 24.32 -30.80 -12.22
N ALA A 46 23.64 -29.95 -13.00
CA ALA A 46 23.78 -29.95 -14.45
C ALA A 46 25.20 -29.54 -14.90
N THR A 47 25.86 -28.60 -14.21
CA THR A 47 27.24 -28.22 -14.54
C THR A 47 28.27 -29.28 -14.16
N ASP A 48 27.99 -30.10 -13.15
CA ASP A 48 28.88 -31.16 -12.68
C ASP A 48 28.74 -32.44 -13.54
N GLU A 49 27.50 -32.82 -13.86
CA GLU A 49 27.18 -34.10 -14.50
C GLU A 49 27.09 -34.02 -16.03
N TRP A 50 26.74 -32.85 -16.60
CA TRP A 50 26.56 -32.70 -18.04
C TRP A 50 27.76 -32.00 -18.68
N ARG A 51 28.00 -32.30 -19.97
CA ARG A 51 29.07 -31.65 -20.75
C ARG A 51 28.52 -30.85 -21.91
N GLY A 52 29.29 -29.83 -22.30
CA GLY A 52 29.04 -29.07 -23.53
C GLY A 52 27.93 -28.03 -23.40
N VAL A 53 27.28 -27.72 -24.52
CA VAL A 53 26.39 -26.55 -24.65
C VAL A 53 25.12 -26.66 -23.79
N TYR A 54 24.57 -27.86 -23.62
CA TYR A 54 23.34 -28.07 -22.86
C TYR A 54 23.51 -27.80 -21.36
N ALA A 55 24.66 -28.18 -20.78
CA ALA A 55 24.98 -27.86 -19.39
C ALA A 55 24.98 -26.34 -19.16
N ARG A 56 25.64 -25.59 -20.06
CA ARG A 56 25.70 -24.13 -20.00
C ARG A 56 24.34 -23.48 -20.18
N GLN A 57 23.58 -23.87 -21.21
CA GLN A 57 22.24 -23.32 -21.46
C GLN A 57 21.29 -23.59 -20.29
N PHE A 58 21.33 -24.79 -19.71
CA PHE A 58 20.51 -25.13 -18.56
C PHE A 58 20.87 -24.27 -17.34
N ALA A 59 22.16 -24.16 -17.02
CA ALA A 59 22.63 -23.33 -15.91
C ALA A 59 22.26 -21.84 -16.11
N THR A 60 22.44 -21.30 -17.32
CA THR A 60 22.02 -19.93 -17.66
C THR A 60 20.52 -19.74 -17.45
N ARG A 61 19.69 -20.65 -17.95
CA ARG A 61 18.23 -20.56 -17.80
C ARG A 61 17.78 -20.67 -16.34
N MET A 62 18.42 -21.52 -15.54
CA MET A 62 18.16 -21.57 -14.10
C MET A 62 18.57 -20.26 -13.40
N GLY A 63 19.71 -19.68 -13.77
CA GLY A 63 20.15 -18.37 -13.26
C GLY A 63 19.18 -17.24 -13.60
N ILE A 64 18.63 -17.23 -14.82
CA ILE A 64 17.54 -16.31 -15.21
C ILE A 64 16.33 -16.53 -14.31
N CYS A 65 15.88 -17.76 -14.14
CA CYS A 65 14.72 -18.05 -13.26
C CYS A 65 14.96 -17.62 -11.80
N VAL A 66 16.17 -17.79 -11.27
CA VAL A 66 16.53 -17.32 -9.92
C VAL A 66 16.45 -15.80 -9.84
N THR A 67 17.03 -15.10 -10.82
CA THR A 67 17.01 -13.64 -10.88
C THR A 67 15.59 -13.10 -11.00
N ASP A 68 14.76 -13.72 -11.83
CA ASP A 68 13.36 -13.33 -12.02
C ASP A 68 12.55 -13.57 -10.74
N ALA A 69 12.76 -14.70 -10.06
CA ALA A 69 12.11 -14.99 -8.78
C ALA A 69 12.46 -13.95 -7.70
N GLN A 70 13.74 -13.55 -7.60
CA GLN A 70 14.18 -12.50 -6.67
C GLN A 70 13.55 -11.15 -6.99
N ARG A 71 13.50 -10.78 -8.27
CA ARG A 71 12.88 -9.52 -8.73
C ARG A 71 11.39 -9.49 -8.42
N LEU A 72 10.68 -10.60 -8.69
CA LEU A 72 9.25 -10.70 -8.44
C LEU A 72 8.94 -10.65 -6.94
N ALA A 73 9.71 -11.39 -6.12
CA ALA A 73 9.57 -11.34 -4.66
C ALA A 73 9.80 -9.92 -4.11
N THR A 74 10.84 -9.24 -4.58
CA THR A 74 11.13 -7.84 -4.19
C THR A 74 9.97 -6.91 -4.55
N ALA A 75 9.44 -7.02 -5.77
CA ALA A 75 8.31 -6.20 -6.22
C ALA A 75 7.04 -6.47 -5.42
N MET A 76 6.75 -7.74 -5.10
CA MET A 76 5.61 -8.12 -4.27
C MET A 76 5.74 -7.57 -2.84
N ARG A 77 6.93 -7.66 -2.22
CA ARG A 77 7.19 -7.06 -0.90
C ARG A 77 7.03 -5.53 -0.93
N GLN A 78 7.51 -4.87 -1.98
CA GLN A 78 7.32 -3.44 -2.15
C GLN A 78 5.83 -3.07 -2.27
N ALA A 79 5.07 -3.82 -3.08
CA ALA A 79 3.63 -3.60 -3.22
C ALA A 79 2.89 -3.82 -1.90
N ALA A 80 3.26 -4.82 -1.10
CA ALA A 80 2.68 -5.05 0.23
C ALA A 80 2.88 -3.84 1.14
N SER A 81 4.10 -3.28 1.18
CA SER A 81 4.39 -2.06 1.96
C SER A 81 3.60 -0.85 1.48
N GLN A 82 3.36 -0.72 0.17
CA GLN A 82 2.54 0.36 -0.40
C GLN A 82 1.07 0.23 0.00
N VAL A 83 0.53 -1.00 0.02
CA VAL A 83 -0.84 -1.27 0.49
C VAL A 83 -0.99 -0.94 1.97
N ASP A 84 -0.02 -1.32 2.81
CA ASP A 84 -0.02 -0.97 4.23
C ASP A 84 0.01 0.55 4.46
N GLU A 85 0.81 1.26 3.67
CA GLU A 85 0.90 2.71 3.74
C GLU A 85 -0.42 3.39 3.35
N LEU A 86 -1.08 2.93 2.29
CA LEU A 86 -2.42 3.41 1.93
C LEU A 86 -3.44 3.14 3.03
N ALA A 87 -3.38 1.96 3.65
CA ALA A 87 -4.25 1.62 4.77
C ALA A 87 -4.02 2.52 5.99
N ARG A 88 -2.76 2.85 6.29
CA ARG A 88 -2.38 3.80 7.35
C ARG A 88 -2.94 5.19 7.06
N LEU A 89 -2.70 5.73 5.86
CA LEU A 89 -3.20 7.05 5.45
C LEU A 89 -4.73 7.11 5.46
N ALA A 90 -5.41 6.04 5.05
CA ALA A 90 -6.87 5.96 5.13
C ALA A 90 -7.37 6.03 6.59
N ARG A 91 -6.67 5.42 7.55
CA ARG A 91 -7.01 5.55 8.99
C ARG A 91 -6.80 6.98 9.50
N GLU A 92 -5.73 7.64 9.06
CA GLU A 92 -5.46 9.02 9.45
C GLU A 92 -6.52 9.99 8.91
N GLU A 93 -6.95 9.80 7.66
CA GLU A 93 -8.03 10.59 7.07
C GLU A 93 -9.37 10.29 7.75
N GLN A 94 -9.64 9.03 8.11
CA GLN A 94 -10.83 8.66 8.88
C GLN A 94 -10.85 9.37 10.24
N ALA A 95 -9.73 9.32 10.99
CA ALA A 95 -9.60 10.00 12.28
C ALA A 95 -9.75 11.53 12.14
N ARG A 96 -9.27 12.10 11.03
CA ARG A 96 -9.47 13.52 10.71
C ARG A 96 -10.94 13.85 10.48
N ARG A 97 -11.66 13.04 9.69
CA ARG A 97 -13.10 13.22 9.44
C ARG A 97 -13.91 13.07 10.73
N GLU A 98 -13.56 12.13 11.59
CA GLU A 98 -14.20 11.95 12.90
C GLU A 98 -14.01 13.17 13.80
N LYS A 99 -12.79 13.71 13.91
CA LYS A 99 -12.54 14.95 14.65
C LYS A 99 -13.30 16.14 14.09
N ALA A 100 -13.39 16.24 12.77
CA ALA A 100 -14.16 17.29 12.11
C ALA A 100 -15.67 17.18 12.43
N ARG A 101 -16.21 15.96 12.45
CA ARG A 101 -17.61 15.71 12.86
C ARG A 101 -17.84 15.99 14.34
N GLU A 102 -16.90 15.62 15.22
CA GLU A 102 -16.96 15.94 16.65
C GLU A 102 -16.97 17.44 16.90
N TRP A 103 -16.07 18.16 16.25
CA TRP A 103 -16.04 19.62 16.32
C TRP A 103 -17.34 20.23 15.81
N GLN A 104 -17.88 19.75 14.67
CA GLN A 104 -19.15 20.24 14.14
C GLN A 104 -20.30 19.98 15.13
N ARG A 105 -20.36 18.81 15.76
CA ARG A 105 -21.37 18.51 16.79
C ARG A 105 -21.25 19.44 17.99
N GLN A 106 -20.04 19.66 18.50
CA GLN A 106 -19.80 20.58 19.61
C GLN A 106 -20.19 22.01 19.24
N GLN A 107 -19.85 22.47 18.04
CA GLN A 107 -20.26 23.78 17.56
C GLN A 107 -21.75 23.87 17.27
N ASP A 108 -22.44 22.81 16.86
CA ASP A 108 -23.89 22.85 16.70
C ASP A 108 -24.58 22.92 18.08
N GLU A 109 -24.08 22.20 19.09
CA GLU A 109 -24.55 22.28 20.48
C GLU A 109 -24.26 23.66 21.10
N GLU A 110 -23.03 24.16 20.94
CA GLU A 110 -22.61 25.50 21.35
C GLU A 110 -23.30 26.57 20.53
N SER A 111 -23.60 26.40 19.25
CA SER A 111 -24.35 27.36 18.42
C SER A 111 -25.82 27.41 18.81
N VAL A 112 -26.42 26.32 19.29
CA VAL A 112 -27.78 26.35 19.86
C VAL A 112 -27.78 27.13 21.18
N LEU A 113 -26.78 26.90 22.04
CA LEU A 113 -26.63 27.62 23.31
C LEU A 113 -26.20 29.08 23.11
N ASN A 114 -25.28 29.32 22.19
CA ASN A 114 -24.78 30.62 21.80
C ASN A 114 -25.86 31.37 21.04
N LYS A 115 -26.65 30.82 20.11
CA LYS A 115 -27.79 31.58 19.51
C LYS A 115 -28.77 32.16 20.54
N ILE A 116 -28.91 31.53 21.71
CA ILE A 116 -29.67 32.09 22.85
C ILE A 116 -28.91 33.28 23.49
N GLY A 117 -27.59 33.20 23.60
CA GLY A 117 -26.69 34.27 24.08
C GLY A 117 -26.29 35.35 23.07
N ASP A 118 -26.21 35.05 21.77
CA ASP A 118 -25.81 35.87 20.62
C ASP A 118 -26.97 36.74 20.15
N PHE A 119 -28.21 36.26 20.34
CA PHE A 119 -29.40 37.13 20.37
C PHE A 119 -29.24 38.27 21.41
N LEU A 120 -28.38 38.10 22.41
CA LEU A 120 -28.03 39.13 23.37
C LEU A 120 -26.65 39.79 23.10
N PHE A 121 -25.61 39.09 22.58
CA PHE A 121 -24.22 39.61 22.50
C PHE A 121 -23.26 38.91 21.47
N GLY A 122 -23.50 38.98 20.15
CA GLY A 122 -22.61 38.50 19.02
C GLY A 122 -21.07 38.52 19.23
N GLU A 123 -20.18 37.71 18.62
CA GLU A 123 -20.17 36.99 17.32
C GLU A 123 -18.93 36.02 17.21
N ASP A 124 -19.00 35.05 16.28
CA ASP A 124 -17.97 34.27 15.51
C ASP A 124 -16.98 33.25 16.15
N ASP A 125 -16.91 32.04 15.55
CA ASP A 125 -15.66 31.23 15.49
C ASP A 125 -15.60 30.26 14.29
N LEU A 126 -14.42 30.10 13.68
CA LEU A 126 -14.16 29.23 12.51
C LEU A 126 -13.50 27.89 12.92
N PRO A 127 -13.71 26.77 12.17
CA PRO A 127 -13.15 25.46 12.52
C PRO A 127 -11.62 25.34 12.46
N PRO A 128 -10.98 24.66 13.44
CA PRO A 128 -9.56 24.31 13.42
C PRO A 128 -9.32 22.89 12.84
N VAL A 129 -10.03 22.48 11.78
CA VAL A 129 -9.80 21.15 11.19
C VAL A 129 -8.59 21.21 10.24
N PRO A 130 -7.57 20.33 10.40
CA PRO A 130 -6.39 20.27 9.51
C PRO A 130 -6.76 20.00 8.04
N ASP A 131 -5.83 20.16 7.10
CA ASP A 131 -6.05 19.91 5.66
C ASP A 131 -6.17 18.42 5.27
N PRO A 132 -6.83 18.07 4.14
CA PRO A 132 -6.99 16.69 3.71
C PRO A 132 -5.73 15.95 3.34
N ILE A 133 -5.70 14.66 3.67
CA ILE A 133 -4.60 13.77 3.32
C ILE A 133 -4.68 13.43 1.83
N THR A 134 -3.63 13.77 1.08
CA THR A 134 -3.50 13.38 -0.33
C THR A 134 -2.79 12.03 -0.41
N PRO A 135 -3.41 10.98 -0.97
CA PRO A 135 -2.77 9.68 -1.07
C PRO A 135 -1.63 9.70 -2.09
N PRO A 136 -0.54 8.94 -1.87
CA PRO A 136 0.53 8.78 -2.82
C PRO A 136 0.08 7.99 -4.06
N VAL A 137 0.67 8.31 -5.21
CA VAL A 137 0.52 7.53 -6.44
C VAL A 137 1.78 6.70 -6.64
N TYR A 138 1.61 5.38 -6.72
CA TYR A 138 2.72 4.46 -6.97
C TYR A 138 2.78 4.08 -8.44
N THR A 139 3.98 4.14 -9.01
CA THR A 139 4.28 3.64 -10.36
C THR A 139 5.30 2.51 -10.28
N ALA A 140 5.05 1.44 -11.03
CA ALA A 140 5.99 0.33 -11.15
C ALA A 140 6.76 0.46 -12.48
N PRO A 141 8.09 0.25 -12.48
CA PRO A 141 8.84 0.14 -13.72
C PRO A 141 8.38 -1.09 -14.52
N PRO A 142 8.51 -1.08 -15.85
CA PRO A 142 8.15 -2.24 -16.67
C PRO A 142 8.99 -3.47 -16.28
N PRO A 143 8.44 -4.69 -16.40
CA PRO A 143 9.16 -5.90 -16.05
C PRO A 143 10.39 -6.07 -16.96
N ALA A 144 11.56 -6.27 -16.35
CA ALA A 144 12.79 -6.57 -17.08
C ALA A 144 12.82 -8.06 -17.44
N VAL A 145 12.73 -8.39 -18.73
CA VAL A 145 12.78 -9.76 -19.24
C VAL A 145 14.18 -10.04 -19.82
N ALA A 146 14.88 -11.05 -19.31
CA ALA A 146 16.12 -11.51 -19.90
C ALA A 146 15.86 -12.30 -21.19
N ALA A 147 16.69 -12.10 -22.21
CA ALA A 147 16.65 -12.92 -23.43
C ALA A 147 16.98 -14.38 -23.11
N ARG A 148 16.27 -15.31 -23.75
CA ARG A 148 16.56 -16.75 -23.68
C ARG A 148 17.33 -17.13 -24.94
N GLU A 149 18.56 -17.60 -24.76
CA GLU A 149 19.35 -18.26 -25.82
C GLU A 149 19.03 -19.76 -25.92
#